data_AF-B7K5P2-F1
#
_entry.id   AF-B7K5P2-F1
#
_cell.length_a   1.000
_cell.length_b   1.000
_cell.length_c   1.000
_cell.angle_alpha   90.00
_cell.angle_beta   90.00
_cell.angle_gamma   90.00
#
_symmetry.space_group_name_H-M   'P 1'
#
loop_
_entity.id
_entity.type
_entity.pdbx_description
1 polymer ?
#
loop_
_entity_poly.entity_id
_entity_poly.type
_entity_poly.pdbx_seq_one_letter_code
_entity_poly.pdbx_strand_id
1 'polypeptide(L)' 'MARTKPKSDKVLTIRLPEKDLLHLESYCIHQGKTKTEIIRALIQSLPTVDPSS' A
#
# COMPACT_ATOMS: atom_id res chain seq x y z
N MET A 1 -14.20 24.99 9.23
CA MET A 1 -13.15 24.20 9.90
C MET A 1 -12.87 22.97 9.03
N ALA A 2 -11.65 22.83 8.50
CA ALA A 2 -11.32 21.76 7.56
C ALA A 2 -11.43 20.39 8.26
N ARG A 3 -12.34 19.54 7.78
CA ARG A 3 -12.53 18.17 8.24
C ARG A 3 -11.31 17.34 7.80
N THR A 4 -10.25 17.33 8.59
CA THR A 4 -9.13 16.41 8.38
C THR A 4 -9.67 14.99 8.59
N LYS A 5 -9.86 14.24 7.49
CA LYS A 5 -10.18 12.81 7.58
C LYS A 5 -9.04 12.17 8.40
N PRO A 6 -9.33 11.51 9.53
CA PRO A 6 -8.29 10.83 10.29
C PRO A 6 -7.59 9.83 9.39
N LYS A 7 -6.25 9.72 9.50
CA LYS A 7 -5.49 8.72 8.77
C LYS A 7 -6.12 7.37 9.06
N SER A 8 -6.61 6.69 8.02
CA SER A 8 -7.31 5.42 8.20
C SER A 8 -6.39 4.43 8.89
N ASP A 9 -6.68 4.11 10.16
CA ASP A 9 -5.96 3.13 10.97
C ASP A 9 -6.43 1.70 10.65
N LYS A 10 -7.02 1.50 9.47
CA LYS A 10 -7.50 0.19 9.06
C LYS A 10 -6.28 -0.67 8.72
N VAL A 11 -5.99 -1.62 9.59
CA VAL A 11 -4.95 -2.63 9.35
C VAL A 11 -5.35 -3.44 8.13
N LEU A 12 -4.49 -3.42 7.09
CA LEU A 12 -4.66 -4.22 5.90
C LEU A 12 -3.79 -5.47 6.01
N THR A 13 -4.40 -6.63 5.92
CA THR A 13 -3.68 -7.91 5.84
C THR A 13 -3.61 -8.32 4.38
N ILE A 14 -2.39 -8.42 3.85
CA ILE A 14 -2.15 -8.80 2.46
C ILE A 14 -1.45 -10.16 2.47
N ARG A 15 -2.02 -11.13 1.77
CA ARG A 15 -1.43 -12.45 1.59
C ARG A 15 -0.70 -12.47 0.26
N LEU A 16 0.60 -12.75 0.31
CA LEU A 16 1.48 -12.87 -0.85
C LEU A 16 2.16 -14.23 -0.80
N PRO A 17 2.46 -14.85 -1.96
CA PRO A 17 3.37 -15.97 -2.01
C PRO A 17 4.79 -15.53 -1.63
N GLU A 18 5.60 -16.48 -1.15
CA GLU A 18 6.94 -16.21 -0.63
C GLU A 18 7.85 -15.50 -1.64
N LYS A 19 7.76 -15.88 -2.93
CA LYS A 19 8.51 -15.26 -4.01
C LYS A 19 8.24 -13.75 -4.14
N ASP A 20 6.97 -13.35 -4.07
CA ASP A 20 6.56 -11.95 -4.15
C ASP A 20 6.92 -11.18 -2.87
N LEU A 21 6.88 -11.86 -1.72
CA LEU A 21 7.31 -11.28 -0.45
C LEU A 21 8.81 -10.92 -0.50
N LEU A 22 9.66 -11.84 -0.95
CA LEU A 22 11.09 -11.61 -1.16
C LEU A 22 11.35 -10.45 -2.12
N HIS A 23 10.62 -10.39 -3.23
CA HIS A 23 10.74 -9.29 -4.18
C HIS A 23 10.38 -7.95 -3.55
N LEU A 24 9.31 -7.92 -2.74
CA LEU A 24 8.89 -6.73 -2.01
C LEU A 24 9.91 -6.32 -0.94
N GLU A 25 10.56 -7.27 -0.25
CA GLU A 25 11.63 -6.97 0.71
C GLU A 25 12.81 -6.28 0.02
N SER A 26 13.31 -6.85 -1.08
CA SER A 26 14.41 -6.27 -1.85
C SER A 26 14.05 -4.88 -2.36
N TYR A 27 12.81 -4.69 -2.83
CA TYR A 27 12.32 -3.39 -3.28
C TYR A 27 12.24 -2.36 -2.13
N CYS A 28 11.80 -2.79 -0.94
CA CYS A 28 11.78 -1.93 0.26
C CYS A 28 13.17 -1.46 0.65
N ILE A 29 14.15 -2.38 0.63
CA ILE A 29 15.55 -2.06 0.94
C ILE A 29 16.12 -1.07 -0.06
N HIS A 30 15.88 -1.28 -1.36
CA HIS A 30 16.37 -0.40 -2.42
C HIS A 30 15.79 1.02 -2.34
N GLN A 31 14.52 1.16 -1.96
CA GLN A 31 13.85 2.45 -1.82
C GLN A 31 14.10 3.13 -0.45
N GLY A 32 14.67 2.42 0.52
CA GLY A 32 14.81 2.91 1.90
C GLY A 32 13.46 3.17 2.60
N LYS A 33 12.40 2.50 2.17
CA LYS A 33 11.03 2.69 2.66
C LYS A 33 10.50 1.43 3.32
N THR A 34 9.57 1.59 4.25
CA THR A 34 8.89 0.44 4.87
C THR A 34 7.90 -0.20 3.90
N LYS A 35 7.61 -1.49 4.09
CA LYS A 35 6.59 -2.23 3.35
C LYS A 35 5.26 -1.47 3.32
N THR A 36 4.90 -0.90 4.47
CA THR A 36 3.69 -0.09 4.67
C THR A 36 3.67 1.18 3.80
N GLU A 37 4.77 1.91 3.71
CA GLU A 37 4.89 3.13 2.89
C GLU A 37 4.73 2.81 1.40
N ILE A 38 5.42 1.76 0.93
CA ILE A 38 5.38 1.33 -0.47
C ILE A 38 3.98 0.84 -0.84
N ILE A 39 3.38 0.00 0.00
CA ILE A 39 2.03 -0.52 -0.26
C ILE A 39 1.00 0.61 -0.23
N ARG A 40 1.10 1.58 0.70
CA ARG A 40 0.20 2.74 0.70
C ARG A 40 0.36 3.59 -0.56
N ALA A 41 1.59 3.82 -1.01
CA ALA A 41 1.84 4.58 -2.24
C ALA A 41 1.28 3.84 -3.46
N LEU A 42 1.46 2.52 -3.52
CA LEU A 42 0.92 1.68 -4.57
C LEU A 42 -0.60 1.74 -4.60
N ILE A 43 -1.27 1.49 -3.46
CA ILE A 43 -2.74 1.53 -3.36
C ILE A 43 -3.29 2.88 -3.79
N GLN A 44 -2.65 3.99 -3.41
CA GLN A 44 -3.05 5.34 -3.84
C GLN A 44 -2.82 5.60 -5.33
N SER A 45 -1.86 4.91 -5.94
CA SER A 45 -1.57 5.01 -7.36
C SER A 45 -2.44 4.10 -8.23
N LEU A 46 -3.15 3.14 -7.64
CA LEU A 46 -4.08 2.29 -8.39
C LEU A 46 -5.26 3.15 -8.86
N PRO A 47 -5.65 3.07 -10.15
CA PRO A 47 -6.87 3.72 -10.61
C PRO A 47 -8.04 3.15 -9.82
N THR A 48 -8.90 4.02 -9.28
CA THR A 48 -10.16 3.57 -8.70
C THR A 48 -10.98 2.98 -9.82
N VAL A 49 -11.06 1.65 -9.86
CA VAL A 49 -12.12 0.96 -10.57
C VAL A 49 -13.38 1.27 -9.79
N ASP A 50 -14.03 2.38 -10.11
CA ASP A 50 -15.42 2.60 -9.77
C ASP A 50 -16.19 1.43 -10.41
N PRO A 51 -16.88 0.58 -9.63
CA PRO A 51 -17.67 -0.54 -10.16
C PRO A 51 -18.98 -0.05 -10.84
N SER A 52 -18.94 1.12 -11.49
CA SER A 52 -20.08 1.81 -12.09
C SER A 52 -19.82 2.11 -13.58
N SER A 53 -19.50 1.09 -14.38
CA SER A 53 -19.60 1.16 -15.85
C SER A 53 -19.98 -0.18 -16.43
#